data_AF-A0A2G8KE07-F1
#
_entry.id   AF-A0A2G8KE07-F1
#
_cell.length_a   1.000
_cell.length_b   1.000
_cell.length_c   1.000
_cell.angle_alpha   90.00
_cell.angle_beta   90.00
_cell.angle_gamma   90.00
#
_symmetry.space_group_name_H-M   'P 1'
#
loop_
_entity.id
_entity.type
_entity.pdbx_description
1 polymer ?
#
loop_
_entity_poly.entity_id
_entity_poly.type
_entity_poly.pdbx_seq_one_letter_code
_entity_poly.pdbx_strand_id
1 'polypeptide(L)'
;MSVRRFLFGILVAALLSVCGGLLSCKDMNGNDVDWYYVYKVPRESSNPNPLIKTGFAHYYLDDSSPNFKLSSVSLENKSQAVAQTLQQVYDLRDQIAYVMYNDHWPNGRKTSSRGHTKGVLAFDNQTGFWLIHSVPMFPSNKSYSWPENAVVYGQSMICVTFKSSEMAEIGEQMRFTYPYIYDYKLPSELSQLVPSLQGVVKGDHVESPPWMQKVSLYSQNGQQFTHYAKSREFNQG
;
A
#
# COMPACT_ATOMS: atom_id res chain seq x y z
N MET A 1 -43.70 31.44 46.89
CA MET A 1 -44.06 30.46 45.83
C MET A 1 -43.11 30.69 44.65
N SER A 2 -42.05 29.88 44.56
CA SER A 2 -40.95 30.08 43.61
C SER A 2 -41.18 29.24 42.34
N VAL A 3 -41.26 29.90 41.20
CA VAL A 3 -41.46 29.29 39.88
C VAL A 3 -40.11 28.76 39.38
N ARG A 4 -39.91 27.44 39.43
CA ARG A 4 -38.76 26.79 38.78
C ARG A 4 -39.05 26.65 37.29
N ARG A 5 -38.34 27.47 36.49
CA ARG A 5 -38.29 27.37 35.03
C ARG A 5 -37.63 26.05 34.63
N PHE A 6 -38.34 25.20 33.91
CA PHE A 6 -37.78 24.03 33.24
C PHE A 6 -36.98 24.50 32.02
N LEU A 7 -35.67 24.33 32.06
CA LEU A 7 -34.80 24.45 30.88
C LEU A 7 -34.91 23.14 30.09
N PHE A 8 -35.64 23.19 28.98
CA PHE A 8 -35.65 22.15 27.97
C PHE A 8 -34.33 22.24 27.19
N GLY A 9 -33.33 21.45 27.59
CA GLY A 9 -32.09 21.28 26.83
C GLY A 9 -32.37 20.38 25.63
N ILE A 10 -32.42 20.96 24.43
CA ILE A 10 -32.48 20.20 23.18
C ILE A 10 -31.12 19.52 23.00
N LEU A 11 -31.08 18.21 23.22
CA LEU A 11 -29.92 17.37 22.93
C LEU A 11 -29.87 17.16 21.42
N VAL A 12 -29.12 17.99 20.70
CA VAL A 12 -28.80 17.74 19.29
C VAL A 12 -27.78 16.60 19.26
N ALA A 13 -28.28 15.37 19.08
CA ALA A 13 -27.44 14.24 18.74
C ALA A 13 -26.87 14.50 17.34
N ALA A 14 -25.61 14.94 17.27
CA ALA A 14 -24.86 14.95 16.03
C ALA A 14 -24.74 13.50 15.55
N LEU A 15 -25.49 13.14 14.52
CA LEU A 15 -25.24 11.97 13.70
C LEU A 15 -23.89 12.21 13.01
N LEU A 16 -22.80 11.84 13.68
CA LEU A 16 -21.53 11.60 13.03
C LEU A 16 -21.78 10.43 12.09
N SER A 17 -22.07 10.75 10.82
CA SER A 17 -21.86 9.81 9.74
C SER A 17 -20.41 9.36 9.87
N VAL A 18 -20.20 8.11 10.24
CA VAL A 18 -18.88 7.49 10.29
C VAL A 18 -18.42 7.41 8.83
N CYS A 19 -17.82 8.50 8.35
CA CYS A 19 -16.95 8.44 7.20
C CYS A 19 -15.78 7.58 7.68
N GLY A 20 -15.68 6.35 7.16
CA GLY A 20 -14.51 5.51 7.39
C GLY A 20 -13.25 6.36 7.20
N GLY A 21 -12.29 6.22 8.11
CA GLY A 21 -11.09 7.06 8.09
C GLY A 21 -10.42 7.03 6.72
N LEU A 22 -9.88 8.18 6.30
CA LEU A 22 -9.14 8.33 5.05
C LEU A 22 -8.04 7.27 4.96
N LEU A 23 -8.00 6.52 3.86
CA LEU A 23 -6.93 5.56 3.62
C LEU A 23 -5.58 6.29 3.49
N SER A 24 -4.58 5.80 4.22
CA SER A 24 -3.24 6.39 4.29
C SER A 24 -2.17 5.33 4.56
N CYS A 25 -0.91 5.68 4.29
CA CYS A 25 0.23 5.00 4.90
C CYS A 25 0.23 5.25 6.41
N LYS A 26 0.53 4.22 7.20
CA LYS A 26 0.61 4.29 8.66
C LYS A 26 2.05 4.20 9.15
N ASP A 27 2.40 5.01 10.15
CA ASP A 27 3.69 4.95 10.82
C ASP A 27 3.81 3.76 11.80
N MET A 28 4.94 3.68 12.49
CA MET A 28 5.22 2.66 13.51
C MET A 28 4.31 2.71 14.75
N ASN A 29 3.49 3.75 14.90
CA ASN A 29 2.53 3.95 15.98
C ASN A 29 1.07 3.89 15.48
N GLY A 30 0.83 3.68 14.18
CA GLY A 30 -0.50 3.67 13.56
C GLY A 30 -1.05 5.04 13.18
N ASN A 31 -0.24 6.11 13.21
CA ASN A 31 -0.65 7.44 12.76
C ASN A 31 -0.53 7.56 11.23
N ASP A 32 -1.29 8.47 10.64
CA ASP A 32 -1.20 8.80 9.22
C ASP A 32 0.13 9.48 8.88
N VAL A 33 0.77 9.04 7.81
CA VAL A 33 1.98 9.65 7.22
C VAL A 33 1.81 9.83 5.72
N ASP A 34 2.46 10.85 5.17
CA ASP A 34 2.40 11.13 3.73
C ASP A 34 3.14 10.06 2.91
N TRP A 35 4.26 9.57 3.45
CA TRP A 35 4.99 8.44 2.90
C TRP A 35 5.91 7.84 3.95
N TYR A 36 6.25 6.55 3.78
CA TYR A 36 7.34 5.92 4.52
C TYR A 36 8.17 5.00 3.63
N TYR A 37 9.38 4.70 4.09
CA TYR A 37 10.26 3.72 3.51
C TYR A 37 10.72 2.70 4.55
N VAL A 38 10.68 1.42 4.17
CA VAL A 38 11.16 0.30 4.98
C VAL A 38 12.28 -0.42 4.26
N TYR A 39 13.42 -0.57 4.94
CA TYR A 39 14.52 -1.42 4.50
C TYR A 39 14.70 -2.59 5.47
N LYS A 40 14.17 -3.76 5.11
CA LYS A 40 14.40 -5.00 5.85
C LYS A 40 15.83 -5.47 5.58
N VAL A 41 16.59 -5.69 6.64
CA VAL A 41 17.99 -6.12 6.52
C VAL A 41 18.10 -7.63 6.24
N PRO A 42 19.16 -8.09 5.54
CA PRO A 42 19.45 -9.51 5.41
C PRO A 42 19.62 -10.18 6.77
N ARG A 43 19.35 -11.49 6.83
CA ARG A 43 19.64 -12.29 8.01
C ARG A 43 21.14 -12.42 8.21
N GLU A 44 21.63 -12.10 9.40
CA GLU A 44 23.04 -12.30 9.78
C GLU A 44 23.14 -13.11 11.07
N SER A 45 23.39 -14.41 10.97
CA SER A 45 23.33 -15.34 12.10
C SER A 45 24.29 -15.04 13.26
N SER A 46 25.38 -14.33 12.99
CA SER A 46 26.38 -13.89 13.97
C SER A 46 26.09 -12.53 14.60
N ASN A 47 25.04 -11.83 14.16
CA ASN A 47 24.72 -10.50 14.66
C ASN A 47 24.17 -10.56 16.10
N PRO A 48 24.62 -9.67 17.00
CA PRO A 48 24.13 -9.65 18.38
C PRO A 48 22.67 -9.20 18.50
N ASN A 49 22.15 -8.44 17.52
CA ASN A 49 20.75 -8.03 17.52
C ASN A 49 19.86 -9.23 17.13
N PRO A 50 18.92 -9.67 18.00
CA PRO A 50 18.08 -10.84 17.74
C PRO A 50 17.28 -10.74 16.45
N LEU A 51 16.76 -9.56 16.10
CA LEU A 51 15.96 -9.36 14.90
C LEU A 51 16.82 -9.42 13.63
N ILE A 52 18.06 -8.93 13.66
CA ILE A 52 18.99 -9.08 12.54
C ILE A 52 19.40 -10.56 12.40
N LYS A 53 19.66 -11.23 13.54
CA LYS A 53 20.03 -12.65 13.61
C LYS A 53 18.99 -13.57 12.99
N THR A 54 17.71 -13.25 13.15
CA THR A 54 16.60 -14.02 12.59
C THR A 54 16.09 -13.48 11.25
N GLY A 55 16.54 -12.29 10.82
CA GLY A 55 16.11 -11.67 9.57
C GLY A 55 14.73 -11.01 9.66
N PHE A 56 14.33 -10.47 10.81
CA PHE A 56 13.08 -9.68 10.95
C PHE A 56 13.33 -8.20 11.22
N ALA A 57 14.59 -7.80 11.38
CA ALA A 57 14.97 -6.41 11.54
C ALA A 57 14.70 -5.61 10.27
N HIS A 58 14.34 -4.35 10.48
CA HIS A 58 14.19 -3.37 9.42
C HIS A 58 14.57 -2.00 9.92
N TYR A 59 15.10 -1.19 9.01
CA TYR A 59 15.12 0.26 9.18
C TYR A 59 13.83 0.86 8.65
N TYR A 60 13.41 1.95 9.27
CA TYR A 60 12.23 2.72 8.93
C TYR A 60 12.58 4.21 8.86
N LEU A 61 11.95 4.94 7.94
CA LEU A 61 11.89 6.40 7.92
C LEU A 61 10.58 6.85 7.25
N ASP A 62 10.15 8.07 7.54
CA ASP A 62 8.94 8.67 6.96
C ASP A 62 9.13 10.16 6.70
N ASP A 63 8.06 10.80 6.23
CA ASP A 63 7.99 12.24 5.96
C ASP A 63 8.30 13.10 7.20
N SER A 64 7.89 12.64 8.39
CA SER A 64 8.13 13.34 9.66
C SER A 64 9.55 13.15 10.19
N SER A 65 10.18 12.01 9.87
CA SER A 65 11.49 11.60 10.35
C SER A 65 12.31 10.93 9.24
N PRO A 66 12.90 11.72 8.32
CA PRO A 66 13.52 11.22 7.08
C PRO A 66 14.94 10.66 7.31
N ASN A 67 15.17 9.96 8.42
CA ASN A 67 16.43 9.30 8.74
C ASN A 67 16.16 7.84 9.08
N PHE A 68 16.94 6.93 8.49
CA PHE A 68 16.83 5.50 8.80
C PHE A 68 17.04 5.24 10.30
N LYS A 69 16.01 4.70 10.94
CA LYS A 69 16.05 4.23 12.32
C LYS A 69 15.84 2.73 12.34
N LEU A 70 16.76 2.00 12.99
CA LEU A 70 16.59 0.57 13.20
C LEU A 70 15.39 0.36 14.13
N SER A 71 14.38 -0.35 13.64
CA SER A 71 13.19 -0.66 14.41
C SER A 71 13.49 -1.66 15.52
N SER A 72 12.93 -1.43 16.70
CA SER A 72 12.92 -2.39 17.81
C SER A 72 11.81 -3.44 17.66
N VAL A 73 10.94 -3.29 16.65
CA VAL A 73 9.76 -4.13 16.42
C VAL A 73 10.03 -5.08 15.25
N SER A 74 9.72 -6.36 15.42
CA SER A 74 9.79 -7.37 14.34
C SER A 74 8.81 -7.03 13.21
N LEU A 75 9.18 -7.32 11.96
CA LEU A 75 8.25 -7.27 10.84
C LEU A 75 7.07 -8.24 10.99
N GLU A 76 7.18 -9.29 11.81
CA GLU A 76 6.05 -10.18 12.11
C GLU A 76 5.01 -9.53 13.01
N ASN A 77 5.39 -8.50 13.77
CA ASN A 77 4.48 -7.81 14.67
C ASN A 77 3.45 -7.02 13.86
N LYS A 78 2.19 -7.02 14.30
CA LYS A 78 1.10 -6.28 13.65
C LYS A 78 1.09 -4.77 13.98
N SER A 79 1.90 -4.32 14.93
CA SER A 79 1.93 -2.91 15.34
C SER A 79 2.79 -2.02 14.46
N GLN A 80 3.64 -2.58 13.60
CA GLN A 80 4.57 -1.81 12.75
C GLN A 80 3.89 -1.27 11.47
N ALA A 81 4.51 -0.25 10.88
CA ALA A 81 3.99 0.56 9.77
C ALA A 81 3.34 -0.23 8.63
N VAL A 82 4.00 -1.25 8.10
CA VAL A 82 3.49 -2.06 6.97
C VAL A 82 2.25 -2.84 7.38
N ALA A 83 2.25 -3.42 8.59
CA ALA A 83 1.10 -4.15 9.10
C ALA A 83 -0.10 -3.23 9.35
N GLN A 84 0.13 -2.10 10.02
CA GLN A 84 -0.89 -1.07 10.27
C GLN A 84 -1.48 -0.53 8.96
N THR A 85 -0.62 -0.29 7.96
CA THR A 85 -1.05 0.16 6.62
C THR A 85 -1.98 -0.86 5.97
N LEU A 86 -1.56 -2.13 5.91
CA LEU A 86 -2.33 -3.21 5.29
C LEU A 86 -3.58 -3.60 6.08
N GLN A 87 -3.59 -3.37 7.39
CA GLN A 87 -4.73 -3.66 8.26
C GLN A 87 -6.01 -2.96 7.78
N GLN A 88 -5.88 -1.73 7.28
CA GLN A 88 -6.98 -0.99 6.67
C GLN A 88 -7.64 -1.75 5.51
N VAL A 89 -6.86 -2.46 4.68
CA VAL A 89 -7.41 -3.22 3.56
C VAL A 89 -8.21 -4.41 4.05
N TYR A 90 -7.72 -5.11 5.09
CA TYR A 90 -8.43 -6.26 5.64
C TYR A 90 -9.74 -5.84 6.33
N ASP A 91 -9.72 -4.75 7.07
CA ASP A 91 -10.87 -4.27 7.85
C ASP A 91 -11.94 -3.61 6.97
N LEU A 92 -11.52 -2.93 5.89
CA LEU A 92 -12.40 -2.12 5.05
C LEU A 92 -12.64 -2.73 3.67
N ARG A 93 -12.26 -3.99 3.40
CA ARG A 93 -12.30 -4.60 2.06
C ARG A 93 -13.64 -4.48 1.35
N ASP A 94 -14.74 -4.32 2.09
CA ASP A 94 -16.08 -4.18 1.52
C ASP A 94 -16.49 -2.74 1.18
N GLN A 95 -15.72 -1.76 1.63
CA GLN A 95 -16.02 -0.33 1.53
C GLN A 95 -15.05 0.40 0.59
N ILE A 96 -13.90 -0.20 0.28
CA ILE A 96 -12.81 0.44 -0.48
C ILE A 96 -12.54 -0.30 -1.80
N ALA A 97 -11.82 0.35 -2.70
CA ALA A 97 -11.17 -0.29 -3.82
C ALA A 97 -9.77 -0.76 -3.42
N TYR A 98 -9.36 -1.96 -3.85
CA TYR A 98 -7.98 -2.42 -3.69
C TYR A 98 -7.56 -3.39 -4.80
N VAL A 99 -6.25 -3.43 -5.04
CA VAL A 99 -5.58 -4.40 -5.91
C VAL A 99 -4.32 -4.89 -5.19
N MET A 100 -4.22 -6.20 -5.02
CA MET A 100 -3.03 -6.87 -4.52
C MET A 100 -2.35 -7.66 -5.64
N TYR A 101 -1.06 -7.42 -5.85
CA TYR A 101 -0.31 -8.02 -6.94
C TYR A 101 1.10 -8.46 -6.51
N ASN A 102 1.56 -9.58 -7.08
CA ASN A 102 2.88 -10.13 -6.85
C ASN A 102 3.17 -11.14 -7.97
N ASP A 103 4.35 -11.12 -8.60
CA ASP A 103 4.76 -12.18 -9.55
C ASP A 103 4.96 -13.56 -8.88
N HIS A 104 5.00 -13.58 -7.55
CA HIS A 104 4.97 -14.77 -6.71
C HIS A 104 3.89 -14.62 -5.62
N TRP A 105 2.70 -15.15 -5.89
CA TRP A 105 1.53 -15.06 -5.01
C TRP A 105 1.77 -15.66 -3.62
N PRO A 106 0.98 -15.25 -2.61
CA PRO A 106 1.10 -15.78 -1.24
C PRO A 106 0.89 -17.29 -1.13
N ASN A 107 0.11 -17.88 -2.03
CA ASN A 107 -0.12 -19.34 -2.09
C ASN A 107 0.94 -20.11 -2.90
N GLY A 108 2.06 -19.45 -3.27
CA GLY A 108 3.17 -20.05 -4.00
C GLY A 108 3.03 -20.08 -5.52
N ARG A 109 1.91 -19.60 -6.09
CA ARG A 109 1.77 -19.48 -7.56
C ARG A 109 2.75 -18.43 -8.10
N LYS A 110 3.46 -18.77 -9.17
CA LYS A 110 4.44 -17.89 -9.83
C LYS A 110 4.07 -17.70 -11.29
N THR A 111 4.51 -16.60 -11.86
CA THR A 111 4.45 -16.37 -13.31
C THR A 111 5.76 -15.81 -13.84
N SER A 112 6.06 -16.11 -15.10
CA SER A 112 7.12 -15.49 -15.90
C SER A 112 6.58 -14.61 -17.04
N SER A 113 5.26 -14.59 -17.25
CA SER A 113 4.60 -13.85 -18.33
C SER A 113 4.08 -12.48 -17.92
N ARG A 114 4.22 -12.11 -16.65
CA ARG A 114 3.82 -10.82 -16.07
C ARG A 114 5.04 -10.11 -15.52
N GLY A 115 4.92 -8.81 -15.23
CA GLY A 115 6.05 -8.03 -14.73
C GLY A 115 6.50 -8.51 -13.34
N HIS A 116 7.81 -8.40 -13.09
CA HIS A 116 8.41 -8.63 -11.77
C HIS A 116 8.12 -7.46 -10.83
N THR A 117 6.84 -7.28 -10.51
CA THR A 117 6.32 -6.17 -9.72
C THR A 117 5.40 -6.70 -8.61
N LYS A 118 5.43 -6.04 -7.45
CA LYS A 118 4.69 -6.47 -6.26
C LYS A 118 4.22 -5.25 -5.47
N GLY A 119 3.03 -5.34 -4.91
CA GLY A 119 2.48 -4.24 -4.13
C GLY A 119 1.00 -4.38 -3.81
N VAL A 120 0.51 -3.34 -3.14
CA VAL A 120 -0.89 -3.13 -2.81
C VAL A 120 -1.27 -1.70 -3.12
N LEU A 121 -2.29 -1.51 -3.94
CA LEU A 121 -2.97 -0.24 -4.13
C LEU A 121 -4.31 -0.32 -3.44
N ALA A 122 -4.65 0.64 -2.59
CA ALA A 122 -5.94 0.73 -1.93
C ALA A 122 -6.40 2.18 -1.84
N PHE A 123 -7.67 2.45 -2.14
CA PHE A 123 -8.20 3.81 -2.16
C PHE A 123 -9.72 3.86 -1.94
N ASP A 124 -10.17 5.01 -1.45
CA ASP A 124 -11.56 5.41 -1.34
C ASP A 124 -11.82 6.59 -2.29
N ASN A 125 -12.92 7.34 -2.08
CA ASN A 125 -13.26 8.47 -2.95
C ASN A 125 -12.38 9.71 -2.75
N GLN A 126 -11.61 9.77 -1.68
CA GLN A 126 -10.81 10.93 -1.26
C GLN A 126 -9.31 10.66 -1.31
N THR A 127 -8.85 9.56 -0.71
CA THR A 127 -7.43 9.22 -0.58
C THR A 127 -7.18 7.74 -0.83
N GLY A 128 -5.91 7.37 -0.84
CA GLY A 128 -5.47 5.99 -0.88
C GLY A 128 -3.98 5.89 -0.64
N PHE A 129 -3.47 4.67 -0.56
CA PHE A 129 -2.04 4.43 -0.50
C PHE A 129 -1.60 3.46 -1.60
N TRP A 130 -0.36 3.63 -2.04
CA TRP A 130 0.32 2.67 -2.88
C TRP A 130 1.57 2.15 -2.18
N LEU A 131 1.52 0.88 -1.77
CA LEU A 131 2.65 0.14 -1.21
C LEU A 131 3.34 -0.65 -2.33
N ILE A 132 4.56 -0.27 -2.67
CA ILE A 132 5.41 -0.99 -3.62
C ILE A 132 6.51 -1.72 -2.84
N HIS A 133 6.74 -3.00 -3.12
CA HIS A 133 7.74 -3.78 -2.38
C HIS A 133 8.45 -4.84 -3.23
N SER A 134 9.51 -5.43 -2.66
CA SER A 134 10.26 -6.54 -3.26
C SER A 134 9.89 -7.93 -2.70
N VAL A 135 9.09 -7.99 -1.63
CA VAL A 135 8.82 -9.22 -0.87
C VAL A 135 8.00 -10.27 -1.65
N PRO A 136 8.55 -11.45 -1.99
CA PRO A 136 7.79 -12.52 -2.62
C PRO A 136 6.80 -13.18 -1.64
N MET A 137 5.68 -13.69 -2.15
CA MET A 137 4.61 -14.33 -1.35
C MET A 137 3.92 -13.40 -0.34
N PHE A 138 3.91 -12.10 -0.61
CA PHE A 138 3.37 -11.07 0.28
C PHE A 138 2.51 -10.04 -0.47
N PRO A 139 1.54 -9.40 0.20
CA PRO A 139 0.93 -9.82 1.47
C PRO A 139 -0.06 -10.99 1.31
N SER A 140 -0.43 -11.64 2.42
CA SER A 140 -1.61 -12.53 2.40
C SER A 140 -2.88 -11.72 2.12
N ASN A 141 -3.86 -12.32 1.46
CA ASN A 141 -5.12 -11.67 1.12
C ASN A 141 -6.21 -11.78 2.21
N LYS A 142 -5.86 -12.39 3.36
CA LYS A 142 -6.78 -12.61 4.49
C LYS A 142 -6.45 -11.75 5.70
N SER A 143 -5.17 -11.69 6.06
CA SER A 143 -4.70 -10.98 7.25
C SER A 143 -3.21 -10.74 7.14
N TYR A 144 -2.70 -9.77 7.89
CA TYR A 144 -1.25 -9.54 7.94
C TYR A 144 -0.49 -10.75 8.49
N SER A 145 0.52 -11.18 7.73
CA SER A 145 1.55 -12.12 8.15
C SER A 145 2.81 -11.86 7.34
N TRP A 146 3.95 -11.75 8.01
CA TRP A 146 5.23 -11.71 7.30
C TRP A 146 5.55 -13.09 6.72
N PRO A 147 5.96 -13.22 5.46
CA PRO A 147 6.15 -14.53 4.85
C PRO A 147 7.49 -15.14 5.27
N GLU A 148 7.48 -16.43 5.63
CA GLU A 148 8.66 -17.14 6.15
C GLU A 148 9.85 -17.14 5.17
N ASN A 149 9.57 -17.12 3.87
CA ASN A 149 10.61 -17.10 2.83
C ASN A 149 11.31 -15.73 2.69
N ALA A 150 10.79 -14.67 3.31
CA ALA A 150 11.37 -13.32 3.24
C ALA A 150 12.25 -12.98 4.46
N VAL A 151 12.99 -13.95 4.99
CA VAL A 151 13.94 -13.73 6.10
C VAL A 151 15.38 -13.55 5.63
N VAL A 152 15.78 -14.20 4.53
CA VAL A 152 17.20 -14.33 4.13
C VAL A 152 17.78 -13.03 3.55
N TYR A 153 17.14 -12.46 2.53
CA TYR A 153 17.68 -11.35 1.76
C TYR A 153 17.13 -10.00 2.20
N GLY A 154 17.88 -8.92 2.00
CA GLY A 154 17.36 -7.57 2.17
C GLY A 154 16.13 -7.32 1.28
N GLN A 155 15.19 -6.53 1.76
CA GLN A 155 13.97 -6.16 1.04
C GLN A 155 13.68 -4.68 1.26
N SER A 156 13.12 -4.04 0.24
CA SER A 156 12.66 -2.65 0.27
C SER A 156 11.16 -2.56 0.11
N MET A 157 10.58 -1.54 0.76
CA MET A 157 9.19 -1.14 0.59
C MET A 157 9.08 0.38 0.66
N ILE A 158 8.22 0.93 -0.17
CA ILE A 158 7.81 2.32 -0.10
C ILE A 158 6.29 2.36 -0.07
N CYS A 159 5.73 3.14 0.85
CA CYS A 159 4.32 3.48 0.87
C CYS A 159 4.20 4.98 0.65
N VAL A 160 3.32 5.39 -0.27
CA VAL A 160 2.97 6.80 -0.45
C VAL A 160 1.46 6.95 -0.38
N THR A 161 1.01 7.90 0.42
CA THR A 161 -0.38 8.32 0.51
C THR A 161 -0.66 9.30 -0.62
N PHE A 162 -1.69 9.04 -1.40
CA PHE A 162 -2.09 9.82 -2.57
C PHE A 162 -3.53 10.30 -2.42
N LYS A 163 -3.86 11.41 -3.09
CA LYS A 163 -5.26 11.76 -3.36
C LYS A 163 -5.84 10.78 -4.38
N SER A 164 -7.14 10.51 -4.29
CA SER A 164 -7.85 9.63 -5.24
C SER A 164 -7.69 10.07 -6.71
N SER A 165 -7.43 11.35 -6.96
CA SER A 165 -7.13 11.91 -8.29
C SER A 165 -5.88 11.32 -8.96
N GLU A 166 -4.92 10.79 -8.19
CA GLU A 166 -3.70 10.18 -8.73
C GLU A 166 -3.92 8.73 -9.19
N MET A 167 -5.02 8.09 -8.78
CA MET A 167 -5.24 6.65 -8.96
C MET A 167 -5.39 6.26 -10.43
N ALA A 168 -5.91 7.16 -11.27
CA ALA A 168 -6.03 6.93 -12.71
C ALA A 168 -4.64 6.82 -13.37
N GLU A 169 -3.71 7.71 -13.02
CA GLU A 169 -2.33 7.71 -13.52
C GLU A 169 -1.54 6.52 -12.97
N ILE A 170 -1.75 6.15 -11.69
CA ILE A 170 -1.19 4.92 -11.11
C ILE A 170 -1.69 3.69 -11.88
N GLY A 171 -2.99 3.65 -12.22
CA GLY A 171 -3.55 2.58 -13.04
C GLY A 171 -2.92 2.51 -14.44
N GLU A 172 -2.64 3.64 -15.08
CA GLU A 172 -1.89 3.66 -16.34
C GLU A 172 -0.46 3.14 -16.16
N GLN A 173 0.26 3.53 -15.10
CA GLN A 173 1.56 2.93 -14.77
C GLN A 173 1.50 1.40 -14.59
N MET A 174 0.40 0.89 -14.03
CA MET A 174 0.20 -0.55 -13.88
C MET A 174 0.01 -1.27 -15.22
N ARG A 175 -0.57 -0.63 -16.25
CA ARG A 175 -0.64 -1.22 -17.60
C ARG A 175 0.74 -1.48 -18.20
N PHE A 176 1.71 -0.61 -17.90
CA PHE A 176 3.11 -0.81 -18.31
C PHE A 176 3.77 -1.96 -17.54
N THR A 177 3.59 -2.01 -16.21
CA THR A 177 4.24 -3.05 -15.39
C THR A 177 3.57 -4.42 -15.48
N TYR A 178 2.36 -4.49 -16.07
CA TYR A 178 1.57 -5.70 -16.29
C TYR A 178 1.57 -6.65 -15.07
N PRO A 179 1.04 -6.21 -13.92
CA PRO A 179 1.17 -6.92 -12.66
C PRO A 179 0.41 -8.25 -12.64
N TYR A 180 0.89 -9.20 -11.84
CA TYR A 180 0.17 -10.45 -11.58
C TYR A 180 -0.73 -10.33 -10.36
N ILE A 181 -1.99 -9.97 -10.60
CA ILE A 181 -3.00 -9.67 -9.58
C ILE A 181 -3.58 -10.97 -9.02
N TYR A 182 -3.64 -11.09 -7.70
CA TYR A 182 -4.18 -12.28 -7.00
C TYR A 182 -5.41 -12.02 -6.14
N ASP A 183 -5.66 -10.77 -5.74
CA ASP A 183 -6.90 -10.38 -5.07
C ASP A 183 -7.20 -8.92 -5.42
N TYR A 184 -8.47 -8.59 -5.63
CA TYR A 184 -8.92 -7.23 -5.90
C TYR A 184 -10.39 -7.05 -5.60
N LYS A 185 -10.78 -5.81 -5.32
CA LYS A 185 -12.18 -5.36 -5.34
C LYS A 185 -12.23 -3.94 -5.89
N LEU A 186 -13.13 -3.72 -6.84
CA LEU A 186 -13.39 -2.42 -7.44
C LEU A 186 -14.91 -2.15 -7.37
N PRO A 187 -15.42 -1.52 -6.30
CA PRO A 187 -16.81 -1.09 -6.24
C PRO A 187 -17.18 -0.21 -7.44
N SER A 188 -18.42 -0.29 -7.92
CA SER A 188 -18.88 0.42 -9.13
C SER A 188 -18.56 1.92 -9.07
N GLU A 189 -18.79 2.53 -7.91
CA GLU A 189 -18.65 3.96 -7.65
C GLU A 189 -17.20 4.41 -7.77
N LEU A 190 -16.25 3.60 -7.27
CA LEU A 190 -14.82 3.90 -7.34
C LEU A 190 -14.22 3.49 -8.68
N SER A 191 -14.73 2.43 -9.29
CA SER A 191 -14.22 1.92 -10.57
C SER A 191 -14.34 2.96 -11.69
N GLN A 192 -15.37 3.81 -11.67
CA GLN A 192 -15.58 4.86 -12.68
C GLN A 192 -14.51 5.96 -12.60
N LEU A 193 -13.89 6.16 -11.43
CA LEU A 193 -12.81 7.12 -11.23
C LEU A 193 -11.47 6.63 -11.80
N VAL A 194 -11.34 5.32 -12.04
CA VAL A 194 -10.09 4.66 -12.45
C VAL A 194 -10.31 3.63 -13.58
N PRO A 195 -10.73 4.08 -14.78
CA PRO A 195 -10.96 3.17 -15.91
C PRO A 195 -9.71 2.35 -16.27
N SER A 196 -8.51 2.94 -16.13
CA SER A 196 -7.22 2.29 -16.32
C SER A 196 -7.06 1.05 -15.44
N LEU A 197 -7.42 1.17 -14.15
CA LEU A 197 -7.34 0.07 -13.19
C LEU A 197 -8.38 -1.02 -13.48
N GLN A 198 -9.56 -0.68 -14.02
CA GLN A 198 -10.52 -1.69 -14.49
C GLN A 198 -9.96 -2.55 -15.63
N GLY A 199 -9.21 -1.93 -16.54
CA GLY A 199 -8.50 -2.64 -17.60
C GLY A 199 -7.44 -3.56 -17.00
N VAL A 200 -6.61 -3.03 -16.11
CA VAL A 200 -5.50 -3.76 -15.47
C VAL A 200 -5.97 -5.04 -14.76
N VAL A 201 -7.06 -4.99 -13.99
CA VAL A 201 -7.59 -6.20 -13.32
C VAL A 201 -8.13 -7.24 -14.31
N LYS A 202 -8.45 -6.84 -15.54
CA LYS A 202 -8.86 -7.74 -16.65
C LYS A 202 -7.69 -8.16 -17.54
N GLY A 203 -6.47 -7.70 -17.26
CA GLY A 203 -5.27 -8.02 -18.02
C GLY A 203 -4.94 -7.08 -19.19
N ASP A 204 -5.58 -5.91 -19.26
CA ASP A 204 -5.15 -4.85 -20.18
C ASP A 204 -3.73 -4.38 -19.82
N HIS A 205 -2.90 -4.20 -20.83
CA HIS A 205 -1.51 -3.81 -20.73
C HIS A 205 -1.05 -3.13 -22.02
N VAL A 206 0.15 -2.57 -21.99
CA VAL A 206 0.73 -1.90 -23.16
C VAL A 206 1.09 -2.92 -24.24
N GLU A 207 0.44 -2.81 -25.41
CA GLU A 207 0.69 -3.66 -26.59
C GLU A 207 1.31 -2.90 -27.77
N SER A 208 1.51 -1.59 -27.63
CA SER A 208 2.09 -0.71 -28.66
C SER A 208 3.07 0.29 -28.05
N PRO A 209 4.08 0.75 -28.81
CA PRO A 209 5.02 1.76 -28.32
C PRO A 209 4.32 3.09 -27.99
N PRO A 210 4.86 3.89 -27.05
CA PRO A 210 6.14 3.72 -26.36
C PRO A 210 6.12 2.61 -25.29
N TRP A 211 7.24 1.89 -25.17
CA TRP A 211 7.37 0.74 -24.24
C TRP A 211 7.73 1.13 -22.81
N MET A 212 7.88 2.41 -22.52
CA MET A 212 8.17 2.95 -21.20
C MET A 212 7.34 4.21 -20.94
N GLN A 213 7.09 4.48 -19.67
CA GLN A 213 6.43 5.70 -19.23
C GLN A 213 7.15 6.27 -18.01
N LYS A 214 7.17 7.59 -17.93
CA LYS A 214 7.65 8.36 -16.79
C LYS A 214 6.58 9.35 -16.39
N VAL A 215 6.18 9.34 -15.13
CA VAL A 215 5.13 10.24 -14.60
C VAL A 215 5.60 10.88 -13.31
N SER A 216 5.13 12.10 -13.05
CA SER A 216 5.23 12.73 -11.74
C SER A 216 3.91 12.52 -11.03
N LEU A 217 3.97 11.84 -9.89
CA LEU A 217 2.85 11.67 -8.96
C LEU A 217 3.08 12.57 -7.76
N TYR A 218 2.01 13.05 -7.15
CA TYR A 218 2.07 13.93 -5.98
C TYR A 218 1.39 13.25 -4.81
N SER A 219 2.12 13.08 -3.71
CA SER A 219 1.54 12.61 -2.47
C SER A 219 0.43 13.53 -1.98
N GLN A 220 -0.33 13.09 -0.99
CA GLN A 220 -1.42 13.87 -0.42
C GLN A 220 -0.96 15.27 0.05
N ASN A 221 0.25 15.36 0.63
CA ASN A 221 0.85 16.60 1.10
C ASN A 221 1.73 17.31 0.04
N GLY A 222 1.73 16.83 -1.20
CA GLY A 222 2.35 17.52 -2.34
C GLY A 222 3.83 17.20 -2.56
N GLN A 223 4.40 16.22 -1.87
CA GLN A 223 5.73 15.71 -2.21
C GLN A 223 5.67 15.05 -3.60
N GLN A 224 6.52 15.50 -4.50
CA GLN A 224 6.62 14.93 -5.84
C GLN A 224 7.42 13.62 -5.81
N PHE A 225 6.84 12.57 -6.40
CA PHE A 225 7.47 11.29 -6.69
C PHE A 225 7.52 11.07 -8.19
N THR A 226 8.67 10.67 -8.72
CA THR A 226 8.76 10.25 -10.13
C THR A 226 8.65 8.74 -10.21
N HIS A 227 7.62 8.24 -10.88
CA HIS A 227 7.47 6.81 -11.16
C HIS A 227 7.92 6.49 -12.59
N TYR A 228 8.67 5.40 -12.74
CA TYR A 228 9.16 4.89 -14.02
C TYR A 228 8.59 3.50 -14.22
N ALA A 229 7.92 3.27 -15.35
CA ALA A 229 7.42 1.97 -15.73
C ALA A 229 7.93 1.56 -17.10
N LYS A 230 8.14 0.25 -17.28
CA LYS A 230 8.48 -0.35 -18.57
C LYS A 230 7.59 -1.57 -18.81
N SER A 231 7.21 -1.74 -20.06
CA SER A 231 6.62 -2.96 -20.60
C SER A 231 7.71 -3.99 -20.90
N ARG A 232 7.29 -5.20 -21.30
CA ARG A 232 8.19 -6.30 -21.62
C ARG A 232 9.10 -5.91 -22.78
N GLU A 233 8.57 -5.24 -23.78
CA GLU A 233 9.17 -4.90 -25.08
C GLU A 233 10.24 -3.79 -24.97
N PHE A 234 10.39 -3.17 -23.79
CA PHE A 234 11.41 -2.13 -23.58
C PHE A 234 12.82 -2.68 -23.78
N ASN A 235 13.59 -2.03 -24.67
CA ASN A 235 14.94 -2.41 -25.09
C ASN A 235 15.07 -3.82 -25.69
N GLN A 236 13.99 -4.40 -26.23
CA GLN A 236 14.04 -5.67 -26.98
C GLN A 236 14.33 -5.46 -28.49
N GLY A 237 15.19 -4.50 -28.83
CA GLY A 237 15.59 -4.20 -30.20
C GLY A 237 16.19 -5.41 -30.93
#